data_AF-W1V7G7-F1
#
_entry.id   AF-W1V7G7-F1
#
_cell.length_a   1.000
_cell.length_b   1.000
_cell.length_c   1.000
_cell.angle_alpha   90.00
_cell.angle_beta   90.00
_cell.angle_gamma   90.00
#
_symmetry.space_group_name_H-M   'P 1'
#
loop_
_entity.id
_entity.type
_entity.pdbx_description
1 polymer ?
#
loop_
_entity_poly.entity_id
_entity_poly.type
_entity_poly.pdbx_seq_one_letter_code
_entity_poly.pdbx_strand_id
1 'polypeptide(L)'
;SFNLWITKAERTAYGPLNLKPWEFMKLSPMEYYKLVEGYELRMEIEDRRQAYFTCIMTNVHIAGNKRLKVEDIMKQLHPMSLAQRKTEEKLFMEEFRQAGGEI
;
A
#
# COMPACT_ATOMS: atom_id res chain seq x y z
N SER A 1 12.49 7.54 23.88
CA SER A 1 12.57 8.99 24.11
C SER A 1 12.19 9.73 22.82
N PHE A 2 11.85 11.02 22.91
CA PHE A 2 11.52 11.84 21.75
C PHE A 2 12.67 11.90 20.71
N ASN A 3 13.92 11.98 21.16
CA ASN A 3 15.10 11.95 20.27
C ASN A 3 15.19 10.66 19.45
N LEU A 4 14.89 9.50 20.05
CA LEU A 4 14.87 8.23 19.32
C LEU A 4 13.78 8.21 18.23
N TRP A 5 12.64 8.86 18.49
CA TRP A 5 11.58 9.00 17.49
C TRP A 5 12.02 9.89 16.33
N ILE A 6 12.63 11.04 16.60
CA ILE A 6 13.19 11.94 15.58
C ILE A 6 14.12 11.16 14.64
N THR A 7 15.14 10.50 15.18
CA THR A 7 16.13 9.77 14.37
C THR A 7 15.50 8.70 13.48
N LYS A 8 14.41 8.07 13.93
CA LYS A 8 13.68 7.08 13.12
C LYS A 8 12.84 7.74 12.02
N ALA A 9 12.24 8.89 12.29
CA ALA A 9 11.34 9.58 11.39
C ALA A 9 12.07 10.40 10.30
N GLU A 10 13.29 10.88 10.57
CA GLU A 10 14.07 11.74 9.66
C GLU A 10 14.22 11.16 8.24
N ARG A 11 14.46 9.85 8.12
CA ARG A 11 14.63 9.21 6.81
C ARG A 11 13.38 9.36 5.95
N THR A 12 12.21 9.12 6.53
CA THR A 12 10.93 9.21 5.81
C THR A 12 10.52 10.67 5.63
N ALA A 13 10.76 11.52 6.62
CA ALA A 13 10.48 12.94 6.57
C ALA A 13 11.24 13.64 5.44
N TYR A 14 12.56 13.41 5.32
CA TYR A 14 13.41 14.09 4.34
C TYR A 14 13.44 13.40 2.98
N GLY A 15 13.19 12.09 2.93
CA GLY A 15 13.13 11.33 1.68
C GLY A 15 11.72 11.40 1.07
N PRO A 16 10.87 10.37 1.28
CA PRO A 16 9.50 10.29 0.75
C PRO A 16 8.66 11.57 0.91
N LEU A 17 8.62 12.15 2.11
CA LEU A 17 7.81 13.34 2.36
C LEU A 17 8.46 14.64 1.90
N ASN A 18 9.76 14.63 1.59
CA ASN A 18 10.56 15.77 1.14
C ASN A 18 10.41 17.04 2.01
N LEU A 19 10.16 16.85 3.31
CA LEU A 19 10.05 17.94 4.28
C LEU A 19 11.43 18.56 4.51
N LYS A 20 11.47 19.87 4.72
CA LYS A 20 12.66 20.56 5.23
C LYS A 20 12.80 20.33 6.74
N PRO A 21 14.02 20.42 7.31
CA PRO A 21 14.22 20.22 8.74
C PRO A 21 13.29 21.05 9.63
N TRP A 22 13.07 22.32 9.30
CA TRP A 22 12.17 23.19 10.07
C TRP A 22 10.69 22.87 9.88
N GLU A 23 10.30 22.25 8.76
CA GLU A 23 8.92 21.78 8.55
C GLU A 23 8.66 20.54 9.39
N PHE A 24 9.60 19.59 9.36
CA PHE A 24 9.52 18.38 10.17
C PHE A 24 9.49 18.69 11.68
N MET A 25 10.35 19.59 12.16
CA MET A 25 10.41 19.97 13.58
C MET A 25 9.17 20.72 14.08
N LYS A 26 8.33 21.25 13.19
CA LYS A 26 7.06 21.89 13.53
C LYS A 26 5.90 20.92 13.65
N LEU A 27 6.05 19.69 13.12
CA LEU A 27 5.00 18.69 13.18
C LEU A 27 4.98 18.01 14.56
N SER A 28 3.78 17.78 15.08
CA SER A 28 3.60 16.78 16.11
C SER A 28 3.84 15.37 15.52
N PRO A 29 4.23 14.38 16.34
CA PRO A 29 4.37 13.01 15.88
C PRO A 29 3.12 12.46 15.18
N MET A 30 1.93 12.86 15.64
CA MET A 30 0.66 12.46 15.03
C MET A 30 0.48 13.02 13.63
N GLU A 31 0.79 14.30 13.41
CA GLU A 31 0.71 14.94 12.09
C GLU A 31 1.71 14.34 11.12
N TYR A 32 2.91 14.04 11.59
CA TYR A 32 3.90 13.30 10.79
C TYR A 32 3.34 11.96 10.29
N TYR A 33 2.72 11.15 11.16
CA TYR A 33 2.17 9.86 10.72
C TYR A 33 1.01 10.01 9.73
N LYS A 34 0.17 11.04 9.87
CA LYS A 34 -0.87 11.33 8.87
C LYS A 34 -0.29 11.70 7.50
N LEU A 35 0.84 12.42 7.47
CA LEU A 35 1.53 12.71 6.20
C LEU A 35 2.13 11.44 5.58
N VAL A 36 2.69 10.54 6.40
CA VAL A 36 3.19 9.24 5.93
C VAL A 36 2.05 8.42 5.31
N GLU A 37 0.92 8.30 6.00
CA GLU A 37 -0.26 7.58 5.49
C GLU A 37 -0.78 8.19 4.18
N GLY A 38 -0.89 9.52 4.12
CA GLY A 38 -1.30 10.20 2.90
C GLY A 38 -0.32 10.00 1.73
N TYR A 39 0.98 9.92 2.01
CA TYR A 39 1.99 9.60 1.01
C TYR A 39 1.86 8.16 0.50
N GLU A 40 1.69 7.19 1.40
CA GLU A 40 1.51 5.78 1.04
C GLU A 40 0.27 5.58 0.17
N LEU A 41 -0.85 6.23 0.51
CA LEU A 41 -2.06 6.22 -0.31
C LEU A 41 -1.83 6.82 -1.70
N ARG A 42 -1.12 7.96 -1.78
CA ARG A 42 -0.79 8.58 -3.07
C ARG A 42 0.06 7.64 -3.94
N MET A 43 1.06 6.99 -3.36
CA MET A 43 1.89 6.03 -4.07
C MET A 43 1.06 4.86 -4.60
N GLU A 44 0.15 4.30 -3.80
CA GLU A 44 -0.71 3.19 -4.25
C GLU A 44 -1.58 3.59 -5.46
N ILE A 45 -2.13 4.81 -5.44
CA ILE A 45 -2.94 5.33 -6.56
C ILE A 45 -2.08 5.50 -7.82
N GLU A 46 -0.87 6.03 -7.68
CA GLU A 46 0.07 6.23 -8.78
C GLU A 46 0.52 4.89 -9.38
N ASP A 47 0.90 3.94 -8.53
CA ASP A 47 1.32 2.59 -8.91
C ASP A 47 0.19 1.85 -9.63
N ARG A 48 -1.06 1.99 -9.15
CA ARG A 48 -2.23 1.39 -9.83
C ARG A 48 -2.48 1.97 -11.21
N ARG A 49 -2.35 3.29 -11.35
CA ARG A 49 -2.47 3.97 -12.66
C ARG A 49 -1.35 3.51 -13.60
N GLN A 50 -0.13 3.37 -13.11
CA GLN A 50 0.99 2.88 -13.90
C GLN A 50 0.83 1.41 -14.30
N ALA A 51 0.35 0.57 -13.39
CA ALA A 51 0.00 -0.82 -13.66
C ALA A 51 -1.08 -0.93 -14.75
N TYR A 52 -2.12 -0.09 -14.70
CA TYR A 52 -3.16 -0.04 -15.73
C TYR A 52 -2.60 0.23 -17.12
N PHE A 53 -1.80 1.29 -17.29
CA PHE A 53 -1.20 1.58 -18.60
C PHE A 53 -0.20 0.52 -19.04
N THR A 54 0.56 -0.06 -18.10
CA THR A 54 1.48 -1.17 -18.37
C THR A 54 0.75 -2.42 -18.87
N CYS A 55 -0.38 -2.77 -18.25
CA CYS A 55 -1.25 -3.85 -18.71
C CYS A 55 -1.75 -3.59 -20.13
N ILE A 56 -2.20 -2.37 -20.45
CA ILE A 56 -2.65 -2.03 -21.81
C ILE A 56 -1.52 -2.22 -22.83
N MET A 57 -0.35 -1.61 -22.57
CA MET A 57 0.79 -1.66 -23.48
C MET A 57 1.33 -3.08 -23.66
N THR A 58 1.25 -3.92 -22.63
CA THR A 58 1.83 -5.28 -22.68
C THR A 58 0.82 -6.30 -23.23
N ASN A 59 -0.47 -6.17 -22.90
CA ASN A 59 -1.48 -7.15 -23.29
C ASN A 59 -1.77 -7.22 -24.79
N VAL A 60 -1.38 -6.21 -25.58
CA VAL A 60 -1.42 -6.28 -27.05
C VAL A 60 -0.39 -7.27 -27.62
N HIS A 61 0.64 -7.61 -26.84
CA HIS A 61 1.72 -8.53 -27.24
C HIS A 61 1.56 -9.94 -26.65
N ILE A 62 0.53 -10.19 -25.84
CA ILE A 62 0.34 -11.47 -25.12
C ILE A 62 -0.94 -12.18 -25.59
N ALA A 63 -0.84 -13.50 -25.79
CA ALA A 63 -1.98 -14.35 -26.13
C ALA A 63 -3.05 -14.34 -25.01
N GLY A 64 -4.33 -14.44 -25.40
CA GLY A 64 -5.48 -14.08 -24.55
C GLY A 64 -5.54 -14.74 -23.17
N ASN A 65 -5.05 -15.96 -23.00
CA ASN A 65 -5.06 -16.67 -21.71
C ASN A 65 -3.95 -16.25 -20.75
N LYS A 66 -2.98 -15.43 -21.19
CA LYS A 66 -1.84 -14.96 -20.39
C LYS A 66 -1.87 -13.45 -20.13
N ARG A 67 -2.99 -12.78 -20.39
CA ARG A 67 -3.13 -11.34 -20.19
C ARG A 67 -2.90 -10.98 -18.72
N LEU A 68 -2.10 -9.96 -18.51
CA LEU A 68 -1.83 -9.37 -17.20
C LEU A 68 -3.06 -8.60 -16.72
N LYS A 69 -3.42 -8.78 -15.45
CA LYS A 69 -4.38 -7.91 -14.75
C LYS A 69 -3.63 -6.93 -13.85
N VAL A 70 -4.26 -5.79 -13.59
CA VAL A 70 -3.68 -4.77 -12.70
C VAL A 70 -3.45 -5.35 -11.31
N GLU A 71 -4.36 -6.19 -10.84
CA GLU A 71 -4.29 -6.86 -9.54
C GLU A 71 -3.09 -7.81 -9.42
N ASP A 72 -2.66 -8.42 -10.53
CA ASP A 72 -1.48 -9.31 -10.52
C ASP A 72 -0.20 -8.51 -10.26
N ILE A 73 -0.13 -7.26 -10.75
CA ILE A 73 0.98 -6.33 -10.52
C ILE A 73 0.86 -5.72 -9.11
N MET A 74 -0.33 -5.24 -8.74
CA MET A 74 -0.55 -4.57 -7.45
C MET A 74 -0.28 -5.49 -6.26
N LYS A 75 -0.60 -6.78 -6.36
CA LYS A 75 -0.25 -7.77 -5.31
C LYS A 75 1.26 -7.92 -5.08
N GLN A 76 2.08 -7.60 -6.09
CA GLN A 76 3.54 -7.62 -5.96
C GLN A 76 4.08 -6.30 -5.41
N LEU A 77 3.53 -5.16 -5.85
CA LEU A 77 3.95 -3.83 -5.40
C LEU A 77 3.49 -3.50 -3.97
N HIS A 78 2.26 -3.88 -3.63
CA HIS A 78 1.64 -3.68 -2.32
C HIS A 78 1.18 -5.05 -1.77
N PRO A 79 2.13 -5.89 -1.30
CA PRO A 79 1.76 -7.18 -0.75
C PRO A 79 0.87 -6.97 0.48
N MET A 80 -0.21 -7.75 0.58
CA MET A 80 -1.06 -7.72 1.77
C MET A 80 -0.23 -8.02 3.02
N SER A 81 -0.41 -7.18 4.03
CA SER A 81 0.17 -7.44 5.34
C SER A 81 -0.41 -8.73 5.94
N LEU A 82 0.34 -9.40 6.82
CA LEU A 82 -0.16 -10.56 7.57
C LEU A 82 -1.43 -10.26 8.36
N ALA A 83 -1.60 -9.02 8.83
CA ALA A 83 -2.80 -8.59 9.54
C ALA A 83 -4.00 -8.49 8.60
N GLN A 84 -3.84 -7.85 7.42
CA GLN A 84 -4.88 -7.77 6.41
C GLN A 84 -5.29 -9.17 5.91
N ARG A 85 -4.32 -10.04 5.68
CA ARG A 85 -4.56 -11.42 5.27
C ARG A 85 -5.39 -12.20 6.29
N LYS A 86 -5.06 -12.09 7.59
CA LYS A 86 -5.86 -12.71 8.67
C LYS A 86 -7.28 -12.16 8.74
N THR A 87 -7.46 -10.87 8.48
CA THR A 87 -8.78 -10.25 8.42
C THR A 87 -9.60 -10.77 7.24
N GLU A 88 -9.02 -10.83 6.03
CA GLU A 88 -9.68 -11.42 4.86
C GLU A 88 -10.01 -12.90 5.08
N GLU A 89 -9.09 -13.70 5.62
CA GLU A 89 -9.33 -15.11 5.94
C GLU A 89 -10.49 -15.25 6.91
N LYS A 90 -10.58 -14.38 7.92
CA LYS A 90 -11.71 -14.36 8.86
C LYS A 90 -13.03 -14.01 8.18
N LEU A 91 -13.06 -12.96 7.37
CA LEU A 91 -14.25 -12.53 6.63
C LEU A 91 -14.72 -13.63 5.66
N PHE A 92 -13.79 -14.24 4.93
CA PHE A 92 -14.06 -15.37 4.05
C PHE A 92 -14.66 -16.55 4.81
N MET A 93 -14.12 -16.91 5.97
CA MET A 93 -14.65 -18.01 6.79
C MET A 93 -16.03 -17.70 7.37
N GLU A 94 -16.30 -16.43 7.70
CA GLU A 94 -17.63 -15.98 8.11
C GLU A 94 -18.64 -16.07 6.96
N GLU A 95 -18.28 -15.60 5.77
CA GLU A 95 -19.09 -15.73 4.55
C GLU A 95 -19.34 -17.21 4.19
N PHE A 96 -18.30 -18.05 4.23
CA PHE A 96 -18.38 -19.48 3.94
C PHE A 96 -19.33 -20.21 4.89
N ARG A 97 -19.28 -19.89 6.19
CA ARG A 97 -20.23 -20.43 7.19
C ARG A 97 -21.66 -19.95 6.94
N GLN A 98 -21.85 -18.67 6.61
CA GLN A 98 -23.18 -18.13 6.29
C GLN A 98 -23.78 -18.78 5.04
N ALA A 99 -22.93 -19.17 4.08
CA ALA A 99 -23.33 -19.93 2.90
C ALA A 99 -23.61 -21.43 3.18
N GLY A 100 -23.55 -21.87 4.44
CA GLY A 100 -23.82 -23.25 4.85
C GLY A 100 -22.65 -24.21 4.64
N GLY A 101 -21.42 -23.71 4.49
CA GLY A 101 -20.22 -24.53 4.44
C GLY A 101 -19.85 -25.09 5.83
N GLU A 102 -19.55 -26.38 5.90
CA GLU A 102 -18.97 -27.04 7.08
C GLU A 102 -17.43 -27.14 6.93
N ILE A 103 -16.71 -27.06 8.05
CA ILE A 103 -15.23 -27.02 8.11
C ILE A 103 -14.65 -28.40 8.33
#